data_AF-A0A0K2RCR3-F1
#
_entry.id   AF-A0A0K2RCR3-F1
#
_cell.length_a   1.000
_cell.length_b   1.000
_cell.length_c   1.000
_cell.angle_alpha   90.00
_cell.angle_beta   90.00
_cell.angle_gamma   90.00
#
_symmetry.space_group_name_H-M   'P 1'
#
loop_
_entity.id
_entity.type
_entity.pdbx_description
1 polymer ?
#
loop_
_entity_poly.entity_id
_entity_poly.type
_entity_poly.pdbx_seq_one_letter_code
_entity_poly.pdbx_strand_id
1 'polypeptide(L)'
;MAELYFLAVRLVPGPEVGFIAFQLAGLLLSLAITVALLAFLRRTGRPAHQAVWWAWSPLVAFEAINGAHVDALGTALALAAALLLVGGRTLGSGIAFGAAVATKLIPVISAPALLYRRPFRFGATAVATFAVVYVPYVLASGWAVLGYLPEYLRSEGYDGQDSPRFALLKLVLPASWAAPAALVLLLGLAGYVWRTTDAARPWDGQVLMIGGMLLVVSPSYPWYALLLLPFVVLSRRYEFTAIAPVLALMYFTGAEPNGPLAARLGLGTVVVLLVVATVVRRRRQHAVA
;
A
#
# COMPACT_ATOMS: atom_id res chain seq x y z
N MET A 1 7.98 -0.74 14.46
CA MET A 1 7.70 -2.17 14.20
C MET A 1 8.74 -2.77 13.26
N ALA A 2 9.21 -2.03 12.24
CA ALA A 2 10.31 -2.48 11.37
C ALA A 2 11.58 -2.89 12.13
N GLU A 3 12.06 -2.06 13.06
CA GLU A 3 13.23 -2.38 13.90
C GLU A 3 13.07 -3.67 14.71
N LEU A 4 11.89 -3.91 15.27
CA LEU A 4 11.59 -5.16 16.00
C LEU A 4 11.61 -6.37 15.06
N TYR A 5 11.09 -6.21 13.84
CA TYR A 5 11.16 -7.24 12.81
C TYR A 5 12.62 -7.52 12.40
N PHE A 6 13.42 -6.49 12.15
CA PHE A 6 14.83 -6.66 11.79
C PHE A 6 15.63 -7.32 12.91
N LEU A 7 15.39 -6.91 14.16
CA LEU A 7 15.98 -7.54 15.33
C LEU A 7 15.60 -9.03 15.42
N ALA A 8 14.30 -9.36 15.26
CA ALA A 8 13.84 -10.74 15.31
C ALA A 8 14.46 -11.61 14.21
N VAL A 9 14.51 -11.10 12.97
CA VAL A 9 15.14 -11.81 11.84
C VAL A 9 16.64 -12.02 12.07
N ARG A 10 17.32 -11.10 12.76
CA ARG A 10 18.75 -11.21 13.05
C ARG A 10 19.06 -12.14 14.22
N LEU A 11 18.21 -12.16 15.26
CA LEU A 11 18.43 -12.96 16.46
C LEU A 11 18.20 -14.46 16.25
N VAL A 12 17.27 -14.85 15.36
CA VAL A 12 16.88 -16.26 15.22
C VAL A 12 17.94 -17.13 14.53
N PRO A 13 18.48 -16.77 13.35
CA PRO A 13 19.49 -17.57 12.65
C PRO A 13 20.93 -17.22 13.04
N GLY A 14 21.15 -16.14 13.81
CA GLY A 14 22.47 -15.60 14.13
C GLY A 14 23.01 -14.62 13.06
N PRO A 15 23.95 -13.74 13.42
CA PRO A 15 24.44 -12.67 12.54
C PRO A 15 25.20 -13.16 11.30
N GLU A 16 25.75 -14.38 11.36
CA GLU A 16 26.58 -14.99 10.30
C GLU A 16 25.79 -15.34 9.04
N VAL A 17 24.45 -15.46 9.14
CA VAL A 17 23.58 -15.88 8.03
C VAL A 17 23.36 -14.75 7.02
N GLY A 18 23.71 -13.51 7.36
CA GLY A 18 23.71 -12.39 6.43
C GLY A 18 22.34 -12.11 5.80
N PHE A 19 22.32 -11.74 4.52
CA PHE A 19 21.11 -11.24 3.84
C PHE A 19 20.04 -12.32 3.60
N ILE A 20 20.40 -13.60 3.52
CA ILE A 20 19.44 -14.69 3.22
C ILE A 20 18.38 -14.84 4.32
N ALA A 21 18.70 -14.48 5.57
CA ALA A 21 17.73 -14.48 6.67
C ALA A 21 16.54 -13.56 6.38
N PHE A 22 16.81 -12.37 5.82
CA PHE A 22 15.77 -11.42 5.43
C PHE A 22 14.97 -11.90 4.22
N GLN A 23 15.61 -12.57 3.26
CA GLN A 23 14.91 -13.16 2.11
C GLN A 23 13.99 -14.30 2.53
N LEU A 24 14.42 -15.15 3.47
CA LEU A 24 13.59 -16.20 4.06
C LEU A 24 12.40 -15.61 4.84
N ALA A 25 12.63 -14.55 5.61
CA ALA A 25 11.55 -13.84 6.30
C ALA A 25 10.56 -13.23 5.30
N GLY A 26 11.04 -12.65 4.20
CA GLY A 26 10.25 -12.17 3.07
C GLY A 26 9.41 -13.29 2.40
N LEU A 27 10.01 -14.46 2.18
CA LEU A 27 9.32 -15.66 1.69
C LEU A 27 8.20 -16.09 2.65
N LEU A 28 8.48 -16.15 3.95
CA LEU A 28 7.48 -16.50 4.96
C LEU A 28 6.31 -15.52 4.98
N LEU A 29 6.58 -14.21 4.87
CA LEU A 29 5.53 -13.18 4.74
C LEU A 29 4.71 -13.36 3.46
N SER A 30 5.35 -13.64 2.33
CA SER A 30 4.68 -13.91 1.05
C SER A 30 3.77 -15.14 1.12
N LEU A 31 4.24 -16.22 1.76
CA LEU A 31 3.46 -17.44 1.99
C LEU A 31 2.29 -17.18 2.95
N ALA A 32 2.51 -16.43 4.04
CA ALA A 32 1.46 -16.08 4.99
C ALA A 32 0.32 -15.29 4.32
N ILE A 33 0.66 -14.30 3.48
CA ILE A 33 -0.33 -13.56 2.68
C ILE A 33 -1.07 -14.49 1.71
N THR A 34 -0.34 -15.38 1.03
CA THR A 34 -0.93 -16.38 0.12
C THR A 34 -1.94 -17.28 0.84
N VAL A 35 -1.57 -17.82 1.99
CA VAL A 35 -2.44 -18.69 2.81
C VAL A 35 -3.66 -17.91 3.31
N ALA A 36 -3.48 -16.66 3.76
CA ALA A 36 -4.59 -15.81 4.19
C ALA A 36 -5.59 -15.55 3.06
N LEU A 37 -5.11 -15.22 1.86
CA LEU A 37 -5.95 -15.04 0.67
C LEU A 37 -6.68 -16.34 0.29
N LEU A 38 -5.97 -17.47 0.20
CA LEU A 38 -6.58 -18.76 -0.12
C LEU A 38 -7.64 -19.17 0.90
N ALA A 39 -7.34 -19.04 2.20
CA ALA A 39 -8.27 -19.38 3.27
C ALA A 39 -9.52 -18.51 3.20
N PHE A 40 -9.36 -17.19 3.01
CA PHE A 40 -10.50 -16.28 2.88
C PHE A 40 -11.34 -16.58 1.64
N LEU A 41 -10.70 -16.74 0.47
CA LEU A 41 -11.41 -17.02 -0.79
C LEU A 41 -12.21 -18.34 -0.70
N ARG A 42 -11.59 -19.41 -0.17
CA ARG A 42 -12.28 -20.71 0.01
C ARG A 42 -13.45 -20.62 0.98
N ARG A 43 -13.26 -19.99 2.15
CA ARG A 43 -14.31 -19.84 3.17
C ARG A 43 -15.50 -19.01 2.69
N THR A 44 -15.28 -18.11 1.73
CA THR A 44 -16.33 -17.23 1.18
C THR A 44 -16.89 -17.73 -0.16
N GLY A 45 -16.54 -18.96 -0.57
CA GLY A 45 -17.00 -19.53 -1.85
C GLY A 45 -16.47 -18.81 -3.08
N ARG A 46 -15.41 -18.00 -2.93
CA ARG A 46 -14.79 -17.25 -4.03
C ARG A 46 -13.72 -18.11 -4.72
N PRO A 47 -13.45 -17.88 -6.03
CA PRO A 47 -12.50 -18.71 -6.76
C PRO A 47 -11.08 -18.59 -6.18
N ALA A 48 -10.59 -19.67 -5.56
CA ALA A 48 -9.30 -19.67 -4.85
C ALA A 48 -8.09 -19.41 -5.77
N HIS A 49 -8.20 -19.77 -7.06
CA HIS A 49 -7.15 -19.52 -8.05
C HIS A 49 -6.81 -18.02 -8.20
N GLN A 50 -7.70 -17.11 -7.76
CA GLN A 50 -7.44 -15.67 -7.79
C GLN A 50 -6.25 -15.25 -6.93
N ALA A 51 -5.85 -16.05 -5.94
CA ALA A 51 -4.64 -15.81 -5.15
C ALA A 51 -3.35 -15.82 -5.99
N VAL A 52 -3.37 -16.38 -7.21
CA VAL A 52 -2.23 -16.41 -8.14
C VAL A 52 -1.70 -15.01 -8.47
N TRP A 53 -2.57 -14.01 -8.49
CA TRP A 53 -2.21 -12.60 -8.74
C TRP A 53 -1.30 -12.01 -7.65
N TRP A 54 -1.26 -12.61 -6.46
CA TRP A 54 -0.25 -12.35 -5.44
C TRP A 54 0.89 -13.37 -5.54
N ALA A 55 0.56 -14.66 -5.43
CA ALA A 55 1.53 -15.72 -5.21
C ALA A 55 2.52 -15.90 -6.37
N TRP A 56 2.11 -15.61 -7.61
CA TRP A 56 2.95 -15.73 -8.81
C TRP A 56 3.35 -14.38 -9.40
N SER A 57 3.11 -13.28 -8.66
CA SER A 57 3.50 -11.96 -9.13
C SER A 57 5.02 -11.82 -9.13
N PRO A 58 5.66 -11.48 -10.27
CA PRO A 58 7.10 -11.21 -10.30
C PRO A 58 7.49 -10.10 -9.32
N LEU A 59 6.64 -9.10 -9.13
CA LEU A 59 6.84 -8.04 -8.13
C LEU A 59 7.02 -8.62 -6.73
N VAL A 60 6.22 -9.61 -6.34
CA VAL A 60 6.32 -10.20 -5.00
C VAL A 60 7.62 -10.98 -4.86
N ALA A 61 8.01 -11.73 -5.89
CA ALA A 61 9.28 -12.46 -5.89
C ALA A 61 10.49 -11.51 -5.78
N PHE A 62 10.53 -10.44 -6.58
CA PHE A 62 11.63 -9.49 -6.56
C PHE A 62 11.62 -8.62 -5.30
N GLU A 63 10.49 -8.02 -4.95
CA GLU A 63 10.48 -6.97 -3.92
C GLU A 63 10.32 -7.54 -2.51
N ALA A 64 9.43 -8.52 -2.30
CA ALA A 64 9.17 -9.06 -0.97
C ALA A 64 10.21 -10.10 -0.57
N ILE A 65 10.68 -10.93 -1.51
CA ILE A 65 11.60 -12.04 -1.22
C ILE A 65 13.03 -11.65 -1.52
N ASN A 66 13.38 -11.37 -2.78
CA ASN A 66 14.76 -11.11 -3.16
C ASN A 66 15.32 -9.82 -2.56
N GLY A 67 14.59 -8.71 -2.68
CA GLY A 67 14.93 -7.41 -2.10
C GLY A 67 14.58 -7.29 -0.61
N ALA A 68 13.87 -8.28 -0.05
CA ALA A 68 13.48 -8.35 1.35
C ALA A 68 12.86 -7.04 1.91
N HIS A 69 12.05 -6.35 1.09
CA HIS A 69 11.45 -5.09 1.49
C HIS A 69 10.47 -5.27 2.65
N VAL A 70 10.64 -4.45 3.69
CA VAL A 70 9.80 -4.44 4.89
C VAL A 70 8.32 -4.13 4.58
N ASP A 71 8.05 -3.58 3.40
CA ASP A 71 6.71 -3.35 2.85
C ASP A 71 5.86 -4.64 2.82
N ALA A 72 6.48 -5.82 2.70
CA ALA A 72 5.80 -7.11 2.80
C ALA A 72 5.17 -7.33 4.18
N LEU A 73 5.84 -6.92 5.26
CA LEU A 73 5.31 -7.00 6.62
C LEU A 73 4.14 -6.02 6.81
N GLY A 74 4.30 -4.78 6.34
CA GLY A 74 3.22 -3.80 6.34
C GLY A 74 1.98 -4.29 5.58
N THR A 75 2.21 -4.95 4.45
CA THR A 75 1.16 -5.56 3.61
C THR A 75 0.45 -6.71 4.34
N ALA A 76 1.20 -7.63 4.95
CA ALA A 76 0.62 -8.75 5.71
C ALA A 76 -0.26 -8.26 6.87
N LEU A 77 0.21 -7.27 7.61
CA LEU A 77 -0.51 -6.66 8.73
C LEU A 77 -1.75 -5.88 8.26
N ALA A 78 -1.66 -5.14 7.17
CA ALA A 78 -2.80 -4.42 6.59
C ALA A 78 -3.88 -5.39 6.06
N LEU A 79 -3.48 -6.50 5.43
CA LEU A 79 -4.40 -7.56 5.03
C LEU A 79 -5.06 -8.20 6.24
N ALA A 80 -4.30 -8.55 7.27
CA ALA A 80 -4.83 -9.09 8.51
C ALA A 80 -5.84 -8.13 9.15
N ALA A 81 -5.55 -6.82 9.17
CA ALA A 81 -6.47 -5.81 9.68
C ALA A 81 -7.81 -5.82 8.95
N ALA A 82 -7.82 -5.89 7.61
CA ALA A 82 -9.04 -5.95 6.83
C ALA A 82 -9.85 -7.25 7.08
N LEU A 83 -9.16 -8.40 7.10
CA LEU A 83 -9.80 -9.70 7.33
C LEU A 83 -10.38 -9.82 8.76
N LEU A 84 -9.65 -9.32 9.77
CA LEU A 84 -10.13 -9.28 11.15
C LEU A 84 -11.34 -8.36 11.30
N LEU A 85 -11.34 -7.22 10.60
CA LEU A 85 -12.45 -6.27 10.65
C LEU A 85 -13.74 -6.88 10.12
N VAL A 86 -13.67 -7.50 8.93
CA VAL A 86 -14.81 -8.21 8.32
C VAL A 86 -15.26 -9.39 9.17
N GLY A 87 -14.33 -10.07 9.86
CA GLY A 87 -14.63 -11.12 10.83
C GLY A 87 -15.18 -10.61 12.18
N GLY A 88 -15.46 -9.32 12.33
CA GLY A 88 -16.00 -8.73 13.56
C GLY A 88 -14.99 -8.48 14.69
N ARG A 89 -13.72 -8.84 14.51
CA ARG A 89 -12.64 -8.71 15.51
C ARG A 89 -12.03 -7.30 15.48
N THR A 90 -12.85 -6.30 15.81
CA THR A 90 -12.52 -4.86 15.67
C THR A 90 -11.23 -4.45 16.40
N LEU A 91 -11.01 -4.91 17.63
CA LEU A 91 -9.82 -4.56 18.40
C LEU A 91 -8.55 -5.13 17.75
N GLY A 92 -8.56 -6.41 17.39
CA GLY A 92 -7.45 -7.08 16.70
C GLY A 92 -7.17 -6.47 15.32
N SER A 93 -8.21 -6.03 14.62
CA SER A 93 -8.07 -5.29 13.37
C SER A 93 -7.32 -3.97 13.58
N GLY A 94 -7.72 -3.16 14.57
CA GLY A 94 -7.01 -1.92 14.87
C GLY A 94 -5.57 -2.15 15.34
N ILE A 95 -5.31 -3.19 16.15
CA ILE A 95 -3.94 -3.57 16.54
C ILE A 95 -3.09 -3.90 15.31
N ALA A 96 -3.59 -4.77 14.43
CA ALA A 96 -2.90 -5.14 13.19
C ALA A 96 -2.67 -3.91 12.28
N PHE A 97 -3.65 -3.03 12.18
CA PHE A 97 -3.56 -1.81 11.39
C PHE A 97 -2.51 -0.83 11.96
N GLY A 98 -2.56 -0.56 13.27
CA GLY A 98 -1.58 0.28 13.96
C GLY A 98 -0.15 -0.27 13.82
N ALA A 99 0.00 -1.59 13.91
CA ALA A 99 1.28 -2.27 13.65
C ALA A 99 1.74 -2.12 12.19
N ALA A 100 0.83 -2.20 11.21
CA ALA A 100 1.14 -1.98 9.80
C ALA A 100 1.67 -0.55 9.57
N VAL A 101 1.00 0.46 10.12
CA VAL A 101 1.41 1.87 10.04
C VAL A 101 2.73 2.12 10.79
N ALA A 102 2.98 1.41 11.89
CA ALA A 102 4.25 1.47 12.64
C ALA A 102 5.40 0.71 11.96
N THR A 103 5.11 -0.12 10.96
CA THR A 103 6.12 -0.76 10.10
C THR A 103 6.60 0.20 9.03
N LYS A 104 5.67 0.91 8.39
CA LYS A 104 5.92 1.98 7.42
C LYS A 104 4.68 2.86 7.40
N LEU A 105 4.80 4.16 7.14
CA LEU A 105 3.65 5.06 7.25
C LEU A 105 2.58 4.81 6.16
N ILE A 106 2.97 4.29 4.99
CA ILE A 106 2.11 4.17 3.79
C ILE A 106 0.77 3.43 4.01
N PRO A 107 0.69 2.30 4.75
CA PRO A 107 -0.57 1.62 5.05
C PRO A 107 -1.66 2.51 5.67
N VAL A 108 -1.29 3.66 6.27
CA VAL A 108 -2.26 4.64 6.80
C VAL A 108 -3.25 5.10 5.73
N ILE A 109 -2.83 5.10 4.45
CA ILE A 109 -3.68 5.50 3.32
C ILE A 109 -4.93 4.63 3.18
N SER A 110 -4.90 3.41 3.71
CA SER A 110 -6.03 2.48 3.65
C SER A 110 -7.04 2.68 4.80
N ALA A 111 -6.77 3.58 5.76
CA ALA A 111 -7.65 3.87 6.89
C ALA A 111 -9.07 4.30 6.51
N PRO A 112 -9.31 5.18 5.50
CA PRO A 112 -10.66 5.65 5.19
C PRO A 112 -11.65 4.50 4.89
N ALA A 113 -11.17 3.43 4.26
CA ALA A 113 -11.97 2.24 3.96
C ALA A 113 -12.25 1.35 5.19
N LEU A 114 -11.49 1.50 6.27
CA LEU A 114 -11.60 0.70 7.50
C LEU A 114 -12.33 1.44 8.64
N LEU A 115 -12.48 2.76 8.54
CA LEU A 115 -13.09 3.60 9.57
C LEU A 115 -14.64 3.57 9.60
N TYR A 116 -15.28 2.74 8.77
CA TYR A 116 -16.74 2.68 8.68
C TYR A 116 -17.39 1.95 9.89
N ARG A 117 -18.54 2.46 10.39
CA ARG A 117 -19.39 2.00 11.51
C ARG A 117 -18.81 1.88 12.93
N ARG A 118 -17.52 1.57 13.11
CA ARG A 118 -16.89 1.43 14.44
C ARG A 118 -15.58 2.23 14.56
N PRO A 119 -15.55 3.51 14.14
CA PRO A 119 -14.32 4.28 14.01
C PRO A 119 -13.56 4.39 15.34
N PHE A 120 -14.28 4.47 16.46
CA PHE A 120 -13.67 4.67 17.76
C PHE A 120 -12.86 3.47 18.23
N ARG A 121 -13.44 2.26 18.25
CA ARG A 121 -12.73 1.07 18.78
C ARG A 121 -11.54 0.69 17.90
N PHE A 122 -11.73 0.69 16.58
CA PHE A 122 -10.67 0.42 15.61
C PHE A 122 -9.59 1.50 15.67
N GLY A 123 -9.99 2.78 15.64
CA GLY A 123 -9.07 3.91 15.67
C GLY A 123 -8.29 3.98 16.96
N ALA A 124 -8.94 3.78 18.11
CA ALA A 124 -8.30 3.79 19.42
C ALA A 124 -7.23 2.69 19.53
N THR A 125 -7.52 1.44 19.13
CA THR A 125 -6.50 0.39 19.20
C THR A 125 -5.41 0.57 18.16
N ALA A 126 -5.71 1.10 16.97
CA ALA A 126 -4.68 1.44 15.99
C ALA A 126 -3.72 2.52 16.49
N VAL A 127 -4.25 3.63 17.01
CA VAL A 127 -3.46 4.72 17.58
C VAL A 127 -2.67 4.23 18.79
N ALA A 128 -3.30 3.47 19.69
CA ALA A 128 -2.63 2.91 20.86
C ALA A 128 -1.48 1.97 20.47
N THR A 129 -1.69 1.06 19.50
CA THR A 129 -0.62 0.17 19.02
C THR A 129 0.52 0.95 18.37
N PHE A 130 0.22 1.94 17.53
CA PHE A 130 1.25 2.80 16.95
C PHE A 130 2.03 3.53 18.04
N ALA A 131 1.34 4.13 19.02
CA ALA A 131 1.95 4.87 20.12
C ALA A 131 2.82 3.97 21.00
N VAL A 132 2.35 2.78 21.38
CA VAL A 132 3.13 1.81 22.18
C VAL A 132 4.44 1.42 21.49
N VAL A 133 4.42 1.31 20.16
CA VAL A 133 5.62 0.97 19.38
C VAL A 133 6.53 2.18 19.18
N TYR A 134 5.98 3.37 18.99
CA TYR A 134 6.75 4.56 18.57
C TYR A 134 7.21 5.45 19.74
N VAL A 135 6.39 5.62 20.78
CA VAL A 135 6.69 6.48 21.93
C VAL A 135 8.00 6.09 22.64
N PRO A 136 8.32 4.79 22.88
CA PRO A 136 9.60 4.43 23.48
C PRO A 136 10.82 4.94 22.70
N TYR A 137 10.76 4.96 21.36
CA TYR A 137 11.82 5.52 20.53
C TYR A 137 11.93 7.04 20.66
N VAL A 138 10.80 7.74 20.73
CA VAL A 138 10.80 9.20 20.98
C VAL A 138 11.36 9.53 22.36
N LEU A 139 11.03 8.73 23.38
CA LEU A 139 11.56 8.92 24.73
C LEU A 139 13.07 8.63 24.80
N ALA A 140 13.56 7.62 24.07
CA ALA A 140 14.97 7.24 24.07
C ALA A 140 15.85 8.14 23.19
N SER A 141 15.34 8.61 22.05
CA SER A 141 16.10 9.34 21.03
C SER A 141 15.73 10.82 20.91
N GLY A 142 14.73 11.28 21.68
CA GLY A 142 14.23 12.65 21.67
C GLY A 142 13.33 12.99 20.48
N TRP A 143 12.89 14.25 20.43
CA TRP A 143 11.98 14.78 19.39
C TRP A 143 12.59 14.85 17.98
N ALA A 144 13.91 14.71 17.86
CA ALA A 144 14.61 14.73 16.58
C ALA A 144 14.10 13.65 15.61
N VAL A 145 13.58 12.52 16.12
CA VAL A 145 12.97 11.45 15.32
C VAL A 145 11.75 11.94 14.52
N LEU A 146 11.03 12.96 15.02
CA LEU A 146 9.91 13.59 14.32
C LEU A 146 10.36 14.70 13.36
N GLY A 147 11.52 15.31 13.62
CA GLY A 147 12.08 16.42 12.84
C GLY A 147 12.67 16.03 11.48
N TYR A 148 12.85 14.74 11.19
CA TYR A 148 13.40 14.30 9.90
C TYR A 148 12.37 14.30 8.76
N LEU A 149 11.07 14.29 9.05
CA LEU A 149 10.03 14.21 8.01
C LEU A 149 10.10 15.35 6.97
N PRO A 150 10.27 16.64 7.34
CA PRO A 150 10.47 17.70 6.36
C PRO A 150 11.71 17.49 5.48
N GLU A 151 12.81 17.01 6.05
CA GLU A 151 14.04 16.73 5.29
C GLU A 151 13.85 15.53 4.35
N TYR A 152 13.17 14.48 4.81
CA TYR A 152 12.78 13.34 3.98
C TYR A 152 11.91 13.77 2.79
N LEU A 153 10.94 14.65 3.00
CA LEU A 153 10.09 15.15 1.92
C LEU A 153 10.91 15.93 0.89
N ARG A 154 11.89 16.72 1.34
CA ARG A 154 12.80 17.44 0.45
C ARG A 154 13.72 16.50 -0.31
N SER A 155 14.36 15.55 0.37
CA SER A 155 15.29 14.60 -0.23
C SER A 155 14.61 13.67 -1.25
N GLU A 156 13.35 13.33 -1.02
CA GLU A 156 12.54 12.53 -1.94
C GLU A 156 11.90 13.36 -3.08
N GLY A 157 12.14 14.68 -3.07
CA GLY A 157 11.72 15.61 -4.12
C GLY A 157 10.23 15.97 -4.08
N TYR A 158 9.57 15.95 -2.93
CA TYR A 158 8.15 16.35 -2.85
C TYR A 158 7.93 17.86 -3.04
N ASP A 159 8.97 18.69 -2.86
CA ASP A 159 8.98 20.13 -3.11
C ASP A 159 9.75 20.52 -4.40
N GLY A 160 10.42 19.55 -5.04
CA GLY A 160 11.26 19.76 -6.22
C GLY A 160 10.48 19.90 -7.53
N GLN A 161 10.83 20.92 -8.33
CA GLN A 161 10.24 21.12 -9.65
C GLN A 161 10.58 19.98 -10.62
N ASP A 162 11.85 19.55 -10.64
CA ASP A 162 12.36 18.47 -11.51
C ASP A 162 12.19 17.06 -10.93
N SER A 163 11.39 16.93 -9.88
CA SER A 163 11.14 15.65 -9.23
C SER A 163 10.19 14.75 -10.04
N PRO A 164 10.42 13.41 -10.04
CA PRO A 164 9.48 12.45 -10.63
C PRO A 164 8.18 12.30 -9.84
N ARG A 165 8.07 12.91 -8.64
CA ARG A 165 6.83 12.95 -7.86
C ARG A 165 5.75 13.74 -8.59
N PHE A 166 4.50 13.29 -8.39
CA PHE A 166 3.31 13.91 -8.97
C PHE A 166 3.34 13.98 -10.51
N ALA A 167 4.04 13.04 -11.17
CA ALA A 167 4.26 13.06 -12.62
C ALA A 167 2.96 13.19 -13.43
N LEU A 168 1.86 12.57 -12.98
CA LEU A 168 0.53 12.72 -13.58
C LEU A 168 -0.03 14.13 -13.45
N LEU A 169 0.08 14.75 -12.28
CA LEU A 169 -0.46 16.09 -12.06
C LEU A 169 0.33 17.13 -12.85
N LYS A 170 1.65 16.95 -12.92
CA LYS A 170 2.55 17.80 -13.72
C LYS A 170 2.32 17.72 -15.24
N LEU A 171 1.44 16.84 -15.73
CA LEU A 171 0.98 16.86 -17.13
C LEU A 171 0.01 18.01 -17.43
N VAL A 172 -0.75 18.44 -16.42
CA VAL A 172 -1.87 19.38 -16.59
C VAL A 172 -1.80 20.57 -15.63
N LEU A 173 -0.92 20.53 -14.64
CA LEU A 173 -0.70 21.59 -13.65
C LEU A 173 0.77 22.04 -13.63
N PRO A 174 1.04 23.33 -13.32
CA PRO A 174 2.38 23.78 -12.96
C PRO A 174 2.92 23.00 -11.76
N ALA A 175 4.24 22.79 -11.71
CA ALA A 175 4.89 21.99 -10.66
C ALA A 175 4.58 22.47 -9.23
N SER A 176 4.48 23.79 -9.03
CA SER A 176 4.12 24.41 -7.73
C SER A 176 2.72 24.06 -7.23
N TRP A 177 1.80 23.71 -8.13
CA TRP A 177 0.42 23.32 -7.79
C TRP A 177 0.26 21.80 -7.62
N ALA A 178 1.26 21.00 -7.98
CA ALA A 178 1.12 19.54 -7.98
C ALA A 178 0.91 18.97 -6.56
N ALA A 179 1.70 19.39 -5.56
CA ALA A 179 1.55 18.91 -4.19
C ALA A 179 0.24 19.38 -3.52
N PRO A 180 -0.17 20.67 -3.60
CA PRO A 180 -1.49 21.10 -3.13
C PRO A 180 -2.65 20.36 -3.80
N ALA A 181 -2.60 20.19 -5.13
CA ALA A 181 -3.63 19.44 -5.86
C ALA A 181 -3.67 17.98 -5.45
N ALA A 182 -2.51 17.33 -5.25
CA ALA A 182 -2.43 15.96 -4.75
C ALA A 182 -3.10 15.83 -3.38
N LEU A 183 -2.85 16.76 -2.45
CA LEU A 183 -3.48 16.76 -1.14
C LEU A 183 -5.00 16.86 -1.26
N VAL A 184 -5.52 17.80 -2.06
CA VAL A 184 -6.97 17.97 -2.28
C VAL A 184 -7.58 16.72 -2.90
N LEU A 185 -6.94 16.13 -3.90
CA LEU A 185 -7.42 14.91 -4.56
C LEU A 185 -7.44 13.71 -3.61
N LEU A 186 -6.41 13.54 -2.79
CA LEU A 186 -6.34 12.45 -1.83
C LEU A 186 -7.31 12.62 -0.66
N LEU A 187 -7.53 13.85 -0.18
CA LEU A 187 -8.55 14.13 0.83
C LEU A 187 -9.96 13.92 0.28
N GLY A 188 -10.22 14.37 -0.95
CA GLY A 188 -11.47 14.13 -1.66
C GLY A 188 -11.73 12.64 -1.86
N LEU A 189 -10.71 11.89 -2.29
CA LEU A 189 -10.77 10.43 -2.45
C LEU A 189 -10.99 9.73 -1.11
N ALA A 190 -10.31 10.15 -0.04
CA ALA A 190 -10.51 9.63 1.31
C ALA A 190 -11.94 9.86 1.80
N GLY A 191 -12.47 11.06 1.62
CA GLY A 191 -13.86 11.39 1.96
C GLY A 191 -14.88 10.58 1.15
N TYR A 192 -14.63 10.39 -0.15
CA TYR A 192 -15.44 9.54 -1.01
C TYR A 192 -15.42 8.08 -0.51
N VAL A 193 -14.22 7.50 -0.37
CA VAL A 193 -14.03 6.11 0.09
C VAL A 193 -14.67 5.90 1.45
N TRP A 194 -14.45 6.80 2.40
CA TRP A 194 -15.04 6.69 3.73
C TRP A 194 -16.58 6.66 3.69
N ARG A 195 -17.21 7.45 2.80
CA ARG A 195 -18.66 7.48 2.65
C ARG A 195 -19.25 6.31 1.86
N THR A 196 -18.53 5.80 0.86
CA THR A 196 -19.09 4.82 -0.09
C THR A 196 -18.64 3.38 0.15
N THR A 197 -17.68 3.13 1.03
CA THR A 197 -17.16 1.78 1.27
C THR A 197 -18.21 0.90 1.97
N ASP A 198 -18.48 -0.26 1.38
CA ASP A 198 -19.28 -1.31 2.01
C ASP A 198 -18.47 -2.00 3.13
N ALA A 199 -19.03 -2.07 4.33
CA ALA A 199 -18.44 -2.74 5.49
C ALA A 199 -18.06 -4.20 5.21
N ALA A 200 -18.83 -4.89 4.36
CA ALA A 200 -18.57 -6.27 4.01
C ALA A 200 -17.38 -6.42 3.04
N ARG A 201 -16.96 -5.33 2.40
CA ARG A 201 -15.95 -5.31 1.32
C ARG A 201 -15.01 -4.10 1.43
N PRO A 202 -14.32 -3.90 2.58
CA PRO A 202 -13.46 -2.74 2.77
C PRO A 202 -12.34 -2.66 1.71
N TRP A 203 -11.89 -3.80 1.20
CA TRP A 203 -10.87 -3.88 0.14
C TRP A 203 -11.22 -3.14 -1.15
N ASP A 204 -12.51 -2.92 -1.46
CA ASP A 204 -12.90 -2.10 -2.62
C ASP A 204 -12.48 -0.64 -2.43
N GLY A 205 -12.64 -0.11 -1.22
CA GLY A 205 -12.15 1.21 -0.83
C GLY A 205 -10.63 1.24 -0.67
N GLN A 206 -10.02 0.18 -0.12
CA GLN A 206 -8.57 0.12 0.06
C GLN A 206 -7.83 0.12 -1.28
N VAL A 207 -8.29 -0.63 -2.29
CA VAL A 207 -7.69 -0.58 -3.64
C VAL A 207 -7.77 0.81 -4.23
N LEU A 208 -8.92 1.48 -4.09
CA LEU A 208 -9.08 2.85 -4.57
C LEU A 208 -8.13 3.82 -3.88
N MET A 209 -8.03 3.78 -2.55
CA MET A 209 -7.12 4.65 -1.80
C MET A 209 -5.66 4.39 -2.13
N ILE A 210 -5.22 3.13 -2.07
CA ILE A 210 -3.82 2.76 -2.31
C ILE A 210 -3.45 3.04 -3.76
N GLY A 211 -4.25 2.57 -4.72
CA GLY A 211 -4.00 2.81 -6.14
C GLY A 211 -4.05 4.28 -6.51
N GLY A 212 -5.04 5.02 -5.98
CA GLY A 212 -5.15 6.47 -6.18
C GLY A 212 -3.95 7.22 -5.62
N MET A 213 -3.45 6.85 -4.44
CA MET A 213 -2.23 7.42 -3.87
C MET A 213 -0.99 7.12 -4.71
N LEU A 214 -0.81 5.88 -5.16
CA LEU A 214 0.33 5.51 -6.00
C LEU A 214 0.31 6.27 -7.33
N LEU A 215 -0.86 6.51 -7.92
CA LEU A 215 -0.96 7.31 -9.14
C LEU A 215 -0.71 8.80 -8.87
N VAL A 216 -1.41 9.38 -7.89
CA VAL A 216 -1.36 10.82 -7.60
C VAL A 216 0.03 11.24 -7.12
N VAL A 217 0.62 10.49 -6.17
CA VAL A 217 1.94 10.78 -5.62
C VAL A 217 3.05 10.34 -6.57
N SER A 218 2.80 9.29 -7.37
CA SER A 218 3.76 8.71 -8.32
C SER A 218 5.09 8.35 -7.64
N PRO A 219 5.09 7.54 -6.56
CA PRO A 219 6.35 7.19 -5.93
C PRO A 219 7.11 6.22 -6.82
N SER A 220 8.32 6.59 -7.25
CA SER A 220 9.14 5.83 -8.21
C SER A 220 9.71 4.51 -7.70
N TYR A 221 9.00 3.82 -6.79
CA TYR A 221 9.46 2.62 -6.11
C TYR A 221 8.44 1.48 -6.23
N PRO A 222 8.80 0.35 -6.86
CA PRO A 222 7.87 -0.74 -7.16
C PRO A 222 7.35 -1.46 -5.90
N TRP A 223 8.16 -1.57 -4.84
CA TRP A 223 7.78 -2.26 -3.61
C TRP A 223 6.54 -1.67 -2.92
N TYR A 224 6.18 -0.41 -3.17
CA TYR A 224 4.92 0.14 -2.64
C TYR A 224 3.67 -0.50 -3.22
N ALA A 225 3.76 -1.11 -4.42
CA ALA A 225 2.66 -1.86 -4.99
C ALA A 225 2.43 -3.22 -4.30
N LEU A 226 3.35 -3.69 -3.43
CA LEU A 226 3.10 -4.87 -2.57
C LEU A 226 1.83 -4.67 -1.72
N LEU A 227 1.65 -3.48 -1.14
CA LEU A 227 0.48 -3.15 -0.33
C LEU A 227 -0.82 -3.25 -1.15
N LEU A 228 -0.78 -2.92 -2.44
CA LEU A 228 -1.95 -2.89 -3.33
C LEU A 228 -2.44 -4.31 -3.69
N LEU A 229 -1.54 -5.24 -3.98
CA LEU A 229 -1.87 -6.50 -4.64
C LEU A 229 -2.88 -7.38 -3.88
N PRO A 230 -2.79 -7.61 -2.55
CA PRO A 230 -3.79 -8.43 -1.86
C PRO A 230 -5.20 -7.84 -1.97
N PHE A 231 -5.33 -6.52 -1.92
CA PHE A 231 -6.63 -5.87 -2.05
C PHE A 231 -7.13 -5.90 -3.50
N VAL A 232 -6.25 -5.95 -4.51
CA VAL A 232 -6.64 -6.21 -5.90
C VAL A 232 -7.26 -7.62 -6.04
N VAL A 233 -6.66 -8.62 -5.40
CA VAL A 233 -7.23 -9.98 -5.34
C VAL A 233 -8.62 -9.96 -4.69
N LEU A 234 -8.73 -9.33 -3.52
CA LEU A 234 -9.99 -9.29 -2.75
C LEU A 234 -11.08 -8.45 -3.43
N SER A 235 -10.76 -7.37 -4.12
CA SER A 235 -11.73 -6.54 -4.85
C SER A 235 -12.06 -7.05 -6.26
N ARG A 236 -11.25 -7.97 -6.81
CA ARG A 236 -11.28 -8.40 -8.22
C ARG A 236 -11.10 -7.22 -9.20
N ARG A 237 -10.42 -6.17 -8.76
CA ARG A 237 -10.08 -5.01 -9.59
C ARG A 237 -8.68 -5.17 -10.18
N TYR A 238 -8.51 -6.21 -11.00
CA TYR A 238 -7.23 -6.60 -11.60
C TYR A 238 -6.60 -5.53 -12.48
N GLU A 239 -7.35 -4.58 -12.99
CA GLU A 239 -6.84 -3.41 -13.72
C GLU A 239 -5.83 -2.59 -12.90
N PHE A 240 -5.91 -2.63 -11.57
CA PHE A 240 -4.96 -1.94 -10.69
C PHE A 240 -3.58 -2.62 -10.65
N THR A 241 -3.43 -3.87 -11.11
CA THR A 241 -2.09 -4.50 -11.21
C THR A 241 -1.19 -3.76 -12.19
N ALA A 242 -1.76 -3.01 -13.15
CA ALA A 242 -1.01 -2.20 -14.11
C ALA A 242 -0.18 -1.08 -13.47
N ILE A 243 -0.46 -0.70 -12.22
CA ILE A 243 0.34 0.29 -11.48
C ILE A 243 1.76 -0.24 -11.21
N ALA A 244 1.89 -1.50 -10.77
CA ALA A 244 3.17 -2.10 -10.40
C ALA A 244 4.26 -2.04 -11.49
N PRO A 245 4.02 -2.48 -12.74
CA PRO A 245 5.03 -2.39 -13.80
C PRO A 245 5.39 -0.94 -14.16
N VAL A 246 4.46 0.02 -14.01
CA VAL A 246 4.78 1.44 -14.23
C VAL A 246 5.68 1.98 -13.13
N LEU A 247 5.47 1.60 -11.87
CA LEU A 247 6.39 1.99 -10.79
C LEU A 247 7.78 1.37 -10.99
N ALA A 248 7.86 0.13 -11.48
CA ALA A 248 9.13 -0.50 -11.84
C ALA A 248 9.82 0.23 -13.01
N LEU A 249 9.06 0.59 -14.06
CA LEU A 249 9.56 1.40 -15.17
C LEU A 249 10.15 2.73 -14.65
N MET A 250 9.43 3.43 -13.78
CA MET A 250 9.87 4.68 -13.17
C MET A 250 11.16 4.51 -12.37
N TYR A 251 11.28 3.40 -11.63
CA TYR A 251 12.47 3.07 -10.85
C TYR A 251 13.70 2.89 -11.73
N PHE A 252 13.58 2.11 -12.82
CA PHE A 252 14.71 1.81 -13.69
C PHE A 252 15.06 2.94 -14.67
N THR A 253 14.09 3.77 -15.06
CA THR A 253 14.30 4.82 -16.06
C THR A 253 14.44 6.21 -15.48
N GLY A 254 14.30 6.39 -14.15
CA GLY A 254 14.23 7.71 -13.53
C GLY A 254 15.45 8.62 -13.79
N ALA A 255 16.64 8.03 -13.98
CA ALA A 255 17.88 8.75 -14.31
C ALA A 255 18.11 8.92 -15.82
N GLU A 256 17.31 8.27 -16.66
CA GLU A 256 17.47 8.31 -18.12
C GLU A 256 16.88 9.62 -18.69
N PRO A 257 17.42 10.14 -19.80
CA PRO A 257 16.92 11.38 -20.42
C PRO A 257 15.42 11.37 -20.71
N ASN A 258 14.88 10.20 -21.10
CA ASN A 258 13.47 10.01 -21.41
C ASN A 258 12.65 9.44 -20.24
N GLY A 259 13.24 9.26 -19.06
CA GLY A 259 12.59 8.71 -17.86
C GLY A 259 11.31 9.45 -17.46
N PRO A 260 11.34 10.80 -17.35
CA PRO A 260 10.15 11.58 -17.01
C PRO A 260 9.00 11.42 -18.03
N LEU A 261 9.32 11.31 -19.31
CA LEU A 261 8.33 11.07 -20.36
C LEU A 261 7.75 9.66 -20.25
N ALA A 262 8.59 8.64 -20.06
CA ALA A 262 8.17 7.25 -19.86
C ALA A 262 7.25 7.11 -18.65
N ALA A 263 7.58 7.75 -17.53
CA ALA A 263 6.76 7.80 -16.33
C ALA A 263 5.36 8.38 -16.60
N ARG A 264 5.31 9.55 -17.26
CA ARG A 264 4.06 10.24 -17.63
C ARG A 264 3.18 9.39 -18.55
N LEU A 265 3.75 8.81 -19.60
CA LEU A 265 3.02 7.95 -20.53
C LEU A 265 2.52 6.67 -19.87
N GLY A 266 3.36 6.02 -19.05
CA GLY A 266 3.00 4.82 -18.31
C GLY A 266 1.86 5.08 -17.34
N LEU A 267 1.97 6.12 -16.51
CA LEU A 267 0.92 6.47 -15.55
C LEU A 267 -0.38 6.91 -16.26
N GLY A 268 -0.28 7.70 -17.34
CA GLY A 268 -1.44 8.11 -18.15
C GLY A 268 -2.17 6.91 -18.76
N THR A 269 -1.42 5.92 -19.26
CA THR A 269 -1.97 4.67 -19.79
C THR A 269 -2.73 3.90 -18.72
N VAL A 270 -2.18 3.82 -17.49
CA VAL A 270 -2.87 3.18 -16.36
C VAL A 270 -4.17 3.90 -16.03
N VAL A 271 -4.18 5.24 -15.98
CA VAL A 271 -5.40 6.02 -15.73
C VAL A 271 -6.47 5.70 -16.78
N VAL A 272 -6.12 5.71 -18.07
CA VAL A 272 -7.04 5.36 -19.16
C VAL A 272 -7.59 3.94 -18.98
N LEU A 273 -6.71 2.97 -18.68
CA LEU A 273 -7.09 1.58 -18.44
C LEU A 273 -8.06 1.45 -17.25
N LEU A 274 -7.82 2.15 -16.14
CA LEU A 274 -8.71 2.16 -14.97
C LEU A 274 -10.09 2.77 -15.31
N VAL A 275 -10.11 3.86 -16.08
CA VAL A 275 -11.37 4.51 -16.52
C VAL A 275 -12.16 3.58 -17.43
N VAL A 276 -11.53 3.02 -18.46
CA VAL A 276 -12.17 2.07 -19.40
C VAL A 276 -12.70 0.85 -18.65
N ALA A 277 -11.90 0.24 -17.77
CA ALA A 277 -12.33 -0.89 -16.95
C ALA A 277 -13.55 -0.55 -16.08
N THR A 278 -13.56 0.65 -15.48
CA THR A 278 -14.69 1.14 -14.66
C THR A 278 -15.96 1.32 -15.49
N VAL A 279 -15.86 1.92 -16.68
CA VAL A 279 -17.00 2.11 -17.60
C VAL A 279 -17.56 0.77 -18.06
N VAL A 280 -16.70 -0.16 -18.48
CA VAL A 280 -17.11 -1.51 -18.93
C VAL A 280 -17.80 -2.28 -17.81
N ARG A 281 -17.29 -2.23 -16.57
CA ARG A 281 -17.94 -2.86 -15.40
C ARG A 281 -19.32 -2.31 -15.15
N ARG A 282 -19.48 -0.98 -15.15
CA ARG A 282 -20.78 -0.33 -14.92
C ARG A 282 -21.79 -0.75 -16.00
N ARG A 283 -21.40 -0.77 -17.26
CA ARG A 283 -22.27 -1.23 -18.37
C ARG A 283 -22.73 -2.68 -18.18
N ARG A 284 -21.82 -3.58 -17.79
CA ARG A 284 -22.17 -4.98 -17.53
C ARG A 284 -23.12 -5.14 -16.34
N GLN A 285 -22.97 -4.32 -15.30
CA GLN A 285 -23.87 -4.33 -14.15
C GLN A 285 -25.29 -3.85 -14.54
N HIS A 286 -25.40 -2.83 -15.38
CA HIS A 286 -26.68 -2.34 -15.89
C HIS A 286 -27.35 -3.31 -16.89
N ALA A 287 -26.58 -4.10 -17.63
CA ALA A 287 -27.13 -5.08 -18.58
C ALA A 287 -27.69 -6.35 -17.92
N VAL A 288 -27.38 -6.57 -16.63
CA VAL A 288 -27.78 -7.76 -15.85
C VAL A 288 -28.87 -7.43 -14.82
N ALA A 289 -29.14 -6.15 -14.58
CA ALA A 289 -30.18 -5.64 -13.68
C ALA A 289 -31.46 -5.33 -14.46
#